data_AF-A0A327L3W8-F1
#
_entry.id   AF-A0A327L3W8-F1
#
_cell.length_a   1.000
_cell.length_b   1.000
_cell.length_c   1.000
_cell.angle_alpha   90.00
_cell.angle_beta   90.00
_cell.angle_gamma   90.00
#
_symmetry.space_group_name_H-M   'P 1'
#
loop_
_entity.id
_entity.type
_entity.pdbx_description
1 polymer ?
#
loop_
_entity_poly.entity_id
_entity_poly.type
_entity_poly.pdbx_seq_one_letter_code
_entity_poly.pdbx_strand_id
1 'polypeptide(L)'
;MKVLYEKTINGQTMLMNVTTPAGNQGAYVLQLVKPGNKFFAWPSIPTGQVIGCDFTDAPVCAGTATANNDIINAGMPHTPEEVLVYA
;
A
#
# COMPACT_ATOMS: atom_id res chain seq x y z
N MET A 1 -6.27 -2.84 8.05
CA MET A 1 -5.05 -2.07 7.73
C MET A 1 -5.32 -1.21 6.51
N LYS A 2 -4.65 -0.06 6.38
CA LYS A 2 -4.68 0.78 5.18
C LYS A 2 -3.58 0.34 4.22
N VAL A 3 -3.96 0.03 2.99
CA VAL A 3 -3.03 -0.32 1.91
C VAL A 3 -3.15 0.73 0.81
N LEU A 4 -2.02 1.34 0.47
CA LEU A 4 -1.89 2.33 -0.60
C LEU A 4 -1.05 1.75 -1.73
N TYR A 5 -1.53 1.90 -2.96
CA TYR A 5 -0.84 1.43 -4.16
C TYR A 5 -1.38 2.15 -5.39
N GLU A 6 -0.62 2.14 -6.47
CA GLU A 6 -1.09 2.62 -7.77
C GLU A 6 -1.70 1.48 -8.58
N LYS A 7 -2.76 1.80 -9.32
CA LYS A 7 -3.37 0.89 -10.26
C LYS A 7 -3.69 1.59 -11.57
N THR A 8 -3.24 1.03 -12.67
CA THR A 8 -3.65 1.48 -14.00
C THR A 8 -5.00 0.86 -14.36
N ILE A 9 -5.99 1.71 -14.64
CA ILE A 9 -7.32 1.33 -15.12
C ILE A 9 -7.59 2.14 -16.39
N ASN A 10 -7.87 1.45 -17.51
CA ASN A 10 -8.12 2.10 -18.81
C ASN A 10 -7.03 3.11 -19.23
N GLY A 11 -5.76 2.79 -18.95
CA GLY A 11 -4.62 3.65 -19.31
C GLY A 11 -4.36 4.82 -18.35
N GLN A 12 -5.19 5.00 -17.32
CA GLN A 12 -4.97 6.02 -16.28
C GLN A 12 -4.45 5.37 -15.00
N THR A 13 -3.34 5.88 -14.47
CA THR A 13 -2.83 5.47 -13.16
C THR A 13 -3.59 6.21 -12.06
N MET A 14 -4.19 5.46 -11.15
CA MET A 14 -4.95 5.98 -10.03
C MET A 14 -4.31 5.55 -8.72
N LEU A 15 -4.32 6.43 -7.72
CA LEU A 15 -4.01 6.08 -6.35
C LEU A 15 -5.18 5.31 -5.73
N MET A 16 -4.89 4.14 -5.21
CA MET A 16 -5.84 3.30 -4.49
C MET A 16 -5.58 3.42 -3.00
N ASN A 17 -6.64 3.69 -2.23
CA ASN A 17 -6.61 3.69 -0.77
C ASN A 17 -7.63 2.69 -0.23
N VAL A 18 -7.16 1.51 0.14
CA VAL A 18 -8.02 0.38 0.49
C VAL A 18 -7.86 0.03 1.96
N THR A 19 -8.98 -0.25 2.62
CA THR A 19 -8.97 -0.78 3.99
C THR A 19 -9.17 -2.29 3.92
N THR A 20 -8.21 -3.04 4.43
CA THR A 20 -8.28 -4.51 4.53
C THR A 20 -8.84 -4.93 5.88
N PRO A 21 -9.60 -6.04 5.94
CA PRO A 21 -9.95 -6.71 7.20
C PRO A 21 -8.70 -7.13 7.99
N ALA A 22 -8.85 -7.39 9.28
CA ALA A 22 -7.82 -8.04 10.08
C ALA A 22 -7.57 -9.49 9.58
N GLY A 23 -6.36 -10.02 9.77
CA GLY A 23 -5.97 -11.35 9.29
C GLY A 23 -4.71 -11.30 8.42
N ASN A 24 -4.62 -12.20 7.43
CA ASN A 24 -3.44 -12.34 6.57
C ASN A 24 -3.28 -11.15 5.61
N GLN A 25 -2.54 -10.14 6.04
CA GLN A 25 -2.38 -8.88 5.31
C GLN A 25 -1.62 -9.07 4.00
N GLY A 26 -0.62 -9.93 3.99
CA GLY A 26 0.15 -10.27 2.80
C GLY A 26 -0.68 -10.91 1.70
N ALA A 27 -1.74 -11.67 2.03
CA ALA A 27 -2.67 -12.19 1.04
C ALA A 27 -3.53 -11.09 0.41
N TYR A 28 -4.00 -10.13 1.21
CA TYR A 28 -4.74 -8.96 0.70
C TYR A 28 -3.85 -8.07 -0.17
N VAL A 29 -2.61 -7.79 0.26
CA VAL A 29 -1.63 -7.04 -0.56
C VAL A 29 -1.38 -7.77 -1.88
N LEU A 30 -1.12 -9.07 -1.86
CA LEU A 30 -0.91 -9.86 -3.07
C LEU A 30 -2.11 -9.79 -4.02
N GLN A 31 -3.34 -9.83 -3.49
CA GLN A 31 -4.56 -9.76 -4.29
C GLN A 31 -4.77 -8.36 -4.90
N LEU A 32 -4.54 -7.29 -4.12
CA LEU A 32 -4.82 -5.91 -4.47
C LEU A 32 -3.74 -5.28 -5.34
N VAL A 33 -2.48 -5.37 -4.89
CA VAL A 33 -1.31 -4.67 -5.44
C VAL A 33 -0.70 -5.42 -6.62
N LYS A 34 -0.69 -6.76 -6.55
CA LYS A 34 -0.01 -7.68 -7.49
C LYS A 34 1.53 -7.60 -7.39
N PRO A 35 2.24 -8.73 -7.64
CA PRO A 35 3.70 -8.75 -7.55
C PRO A 35 4.37 -7.75 -8.48
N GLY A 36 5.46 -7.12 -8.01
CA GLY A 36 6.24 -6.15 -8.77
C GLY A 36 5.77 -4.70 -8.65
N ASN A 37 4.58 -4.45 -8.11
CA ASN A 37 4.09 -3.09 -7.86
C ASN A 37 4.46 -2.62 -6.45
N LYS A 38 4.68 -1.31 -6.32
CA LYS A 38 5.00 -0.69 -5.03
C LYS A 38 3.76 -0.51 -4.17
N PHE A 39 3.94 -0.55 -2.84
CA PHE A 39 2.85 -0.32 -1.90
C PHE A 39 3.34 0.24 -0.58
N PHE A 40 2.41 0.84 0.17
CA PHE A 40 2.54 1.04 1.60
C PHE A 40 1.39 0.35 2.33
N ALA A 41 1.66 -0.07 3.57
CA ALA A 41 0.67 -0.66 4.45
C ALA A 41 0.84 -0.16 5.89
N TRP A 42 -0.17 0.50 6.44
CA TRP A 42 -0.15 1.04 7.80
C TRP A 42 -1.40 0.64 8.59
N PRO A 43 -1.31 0.43 9.92
CA PRO A 43 -2.49 0.14 10.74
C PRO A 43 -3.62 1.17 10.56
N SER A 44 -3.24 2.44 10.45
CA SER A 44 -4.11 3.60 10.16
C SER A 44 -3.34 4.66 9.37
N ILE A 45 -4.08 5.61 8.79
CA ILE A 45 -3.54 6.86 8.22
C ILE A 45 -4.41 8.03 8.73
N PRO A 46 -3.91 9.27 8.72
CA PRO A 46 -4.70 10.45 9.03
C PRO A 46 -6.01 10.53 8.25
N THR A 47 -7.04 11.10 8.86
CA THR A 47 -8.32 11.34 8.20
C THR A 47 -8.18 12.48 7.20
N GLY A 48 -8.66 12.27 5.97
CA GLY A 48 -8.65 13.28 4.92
C GLY A 48 -8.78 12.63 3.55
N GLN A 49 -9.02 13.44 2.52
CA GLN A 49 -9.02 12.97 1.14
C GLN A 49 -7.58 12.87 0.65
N VAL A 50 -7.06 11.64 0.55
CA VAL A 50 -5.73 11.38 -0.03
C VAL A 50 -5.82 11.54 -1.55
N ILE A 51 -5.01 12.44 -2.12
CA ILE A 51 -4.95 12.73 -3.56
C ILE A 51 -3.62 12.35 -4.20
N GLY A 52 -2.60 12.01 -3.41
CA GLY A 52 -1.28 11.60 -3.89
C GLY A 52 -0.51 10.79 -2.86
N CYS A 53 0.51 10.08 -3.32
CA CYS A 53 1.44 9.32 -2.49
C CYS A 53 2.80 9.24 -3.21
N ASP A 54 3.90 9.54 -2.52
CA ASP A 54 5.25 9.32 -3.03
C ASP A 54 5.68 7.87 -2.80
N PHE A 55 5.80 7.08 -3.87
CA PHE A 55 6.23 5.68 -3.79
C PHE A 55 7.74 5.49 -4.05
N THR A 56 8.58 6.53 -4.01
CA THR A 56 10.00 6.42 -4.35
C THR A 56 10.71 5.32 -3.56
N ASP A 57 10.54 5.30 -2.24
CA ASP A 57 11.15 4.30 -1.34
C ASP A 57 10.16 3.22 -0.89
N ALA A 58 8.98 3.14 -1.50
CA ALA A 58 7.98 2.16 -1.11
C ALA A 58 8.45 0.72 -1.40
N PRO A 59 8.18 -0.23 -0.49
CA PRO A 59 8.42 -1.65 -0.74
C PRO A 59 7.70 -2.17 -1.98
N VAL A 60 8.26 -3.21 -2.59
CA VAL A 60 7.67 -3.90 -3.74
C VAL A 60 6.90 -5.14 -3.28
N CYS A 61 5.66 -5.30 -3.74
CA CYS A 61 4.86 -6.49 -3.47
C CYS A 61 5.59 -7.73 -4.02
N ALA A 62 5.82 -8.69 -3.14
CA ALA A 62 6.40 -10.00 -3.46
C ALA A 62 5.36 -10.96 -4.06
N GLY A 63 5.84 -12.09 -4.59
CA GLY A 63 5.04 -13.12 -5.24
C GLY A 63 4.22 -14.02 -4.30
N THR A 64 4.42 -13.93 -2.98
CA THR A 64 3.75 -14.80 -1.99
C THR A 64 3.18 -14.00 -0.83
N ALA A 65 2.10 -14.50 -0.22
CA ALA A 65 1.50 -13.87 0.95
C ALA A 65 2.47 -13.84 2.15
N THR A 66 3.27 -14.90 2.34
CA THR A 66 4.27 -14.96 3.42
C THR A 66 5.30 -13.84 3.29
N ALA A 67 5.94 -13.69 2.13
CA ALA A 67 6.93 -12.64 1.92
C ALA A 67 6.34 -11.23 2.08
N ASN A 68 5.10 -11.03 1.65
CA ASN A 68 4.42 -9.75 1.88
C ASN A 68 4.12 -9.50 3.37
N ASN A 69 3.78 -10.53 4.16
CA ASN A 69 3.66 -10.36 5.61
C ASN A 69 5.00 -10.01 6.24
N ASP A 70 6.09 -10.62 5.79
CA ASP A 70 7.43 -10.32 6.31
C ASP A 70 7.80 -8.85 6.04
N ILE A 71 7.53 -8.34 4.84
CA ILE A 71 7.70 -6.92 4.49
C ILE A 71 6.88 -6.01 5.41
N ILE A 72 5.59 -6.34 5.60
CA ILE A 72 4.69 -5.54 6.46
C ILE A 72 5.17 -5.55 7.90
N ASN A 73 5.58 -6.71 8.42
CA ASN A 73 6.04 -6.89 9.79
C ASN A 73 7.40 -6.24 10.06
N ALA A 74 8.25 -6.11 9.03
CA ALA A 74 9.48 -5.33 9.11
C ALA A 74 9.22 -3.82 9.27
N GLY A 75 8.01 -3.36 8.95
CA GLY A 75 7.59 -1.97 9.02
C GLY A 75 7.75 -1.23 7.70
N MET A 76 6.97 -0.17 7.52
CA MET A 76 7.09 0.71 6.37
C MET A 76 8.25 1.70 6.58
N PRO A 77 9.02 2.03 5.53
CA PRO A 77 10.18 2.92 5.65
C PRO A 77 9.81 4.37 5.96
N HIS A 78 8.56 4.75 5.70
CA HIS A 78 8.02 6.10 5.92
C HIS A 78 6.68 6.01 6.66
N THR A 79 6.39 7.06 7.44
CA THR A 79 5.07 7.32 8.03
C THR A 79 4.09 7.83 6.97
N PRO A 80 2.76 7.73 7.21
CA PRO A 80 1.78 8.28 6.27
C PRO A 80 1.98 9.77 5.98
N GLU A 81 2.35 10.58 6.97
CA GLU A 81 2.51 12.03 6.86
C GLU A 81 3.70 12.44 5.99
N GLU A 82 4.71 11.58 5.84
CA GLU A 82 5.91 11.85 5.05
C GLU A 82 5.67 11.66 3.54
N VAL A 83 4.70 10.81 3.17
CA VAL A 83 4.52 10.40 1.76
C VAL A 83 3.13 10.68 1.21
N LEU A 84 2.10 10.87 2.03
CA LEU A 84 0.73 11.12 1.56
C LEU A 84 0.45 12.60 1.35
N VAL A 85 -0.23 12.91 0.24
CA VAL A 85 -0.73 14.25 -0.09
C VAL A 85 -2.25 14.28 0.06
N TYR A 86 -2.76 15.30 0.74
CA TYR A 86 -4.19 15.50 1.01
C TYR A 86 -4.72 16.75 0.28
N ALA A 87 -6.02 16.75 -0.05
CA ALA A 87 -6.72 17.89 -0.65
C ALA A 87 -7.03 19.01 0.36
#